data_AF-A0A914V962-F1
#
_entry.id   AF-A0A914V962-F1
#
_cell.length_a   1.000
_cell.length_b   1.000
_cell.length_c   1.000
_cell.angle_alpha   90.00
_cell.angle_beta   90.00
_cell.angle_gamma   90.00
#
_symmetry.space_group_name_H-M   'P 1'
#
loop_
_entity.id
_entity.type
_entity.pdbx_description
1 polymer ?
#
loop_
_entity_poly.entity_id
_entity_poly.type
_entity_poly.pdbx_seq_one_letter_code
_entity_poly.pdbx_strand_id
1 'polypeptide(L)'
;MASKYAGLNRASISYDYLHTNSTTHEFLFGAIVELVDNARDALAQQMRIDCPPHADMTGGHMLTFLDDGSGMDRREAIGVMTFGYSAKRLDPNMIGQYGNGLKSGAMRIGKDFILFTKRSDVLTCVFLSRSFHEDERLQEVIVPVPSFTLDKRPLVEDEEDMKKHEAEMSIILRYSPFKTESAFFAQFDRIAGASGTFVICFNLRLLENGEPELDFRSDLTDIKLANPVDRDSEVPEKEALRAYLAVVYSNPRMKVYIRGKK
;
A
#
# COMPACT_ATOMS: atom_id res chain seq x y z
N MET A 1 -30.12 -11.59 13.65
CA MET A 1 -30.18 -10.12 13.87
C MET A 1 -30.12 -9.28 12.59
N ALA A 2 -29.70 -9.80 11.43
CA ALA A 2 -29.55 -9.00 10.21
C ALA A 2 -30.87 -8.57 9.52
N SER A 3 -32.00 -9.26 9.72
CA SER A 3 -33.24 -8.99 8.96
C SER A 3 -33.96 -7.69 9.37
N LYS A 4 -33.81 -7.23 10.61
CA LYS A 4 -34.50 -6.02 11.13
C LYS A 4 -34.04 -4.72 10.46
N TYR A 5 -32.83 -4.70 9.92
CA TYR A 5 -32.17 -3.49 9.43
C TYR A 5 -31.91 -3.52 7.91
N ALA A 6 -32.41 -4.54 7.20
CA ALA A 6 -32.14 -4.72 5.77
C ALA A 6 -32.65 -3.58 4.89
N GLY A 7 -33.72 -2.88 5.32
CA GLY A 7 -34.30 -1.74 4.60
C GLY A 7 -33.82 -0.36 5.06
N LEU A 8 -32.80 -0.28 5.93
CA LEU A 8 -32.26 1.01 6.37
C LEU A 8 -31.14 1.48 5.45
N ASN A 9 -31.03 2.81 5.30
CA ASN A 9 -29.96 3.43 4.54
C ASN A 9 -28.60 3.12 5.18
N ARG A 10 -27.63 2.76 4.34
CA ARG A 10 -26.23 2.54 4.75
C ARG A 10 -25.39 3.73 4.34
N ALA A 11 -24.48 4.15 5.22
CA ALA A 11 -23.42 5.06 4.81
C ALA A 11 -22.54 4.34 3.79
N SER A 12 -22.32 4.97 2.64
CA SER A 12 -21.35 4.53 1.63
C SER A 12 -20.18 5.52 1.60
N ILE A 13 -19.06 5.05 1.06
CA ILE A 13 -17.85 5.85 0.91
C ILE A 13 -17.76 6.24 -0.56
N SER A 14 -17.83 7.54 -0.83
CA SER A 14 -17.60 8.08 -2.18
C SER A 14 -16.13 7.92 -2.57
N TYR A 15 -15.88 7.76 -3.86
CA TYR A 15 -14.56 7.87 -4.48
C TYR A 15 -13.75 9.07 -3.95
N ASP A 16 -14.38 10.25 -3.84
CA ASP A 16 -13.71 11.49 -3.41
C ASP A 16 -13.15 11.39 -1.98
N TYR A 17 -13.72 10.52 -1.15
CA TYR A 17 -13.23 10.29 0.21
C TYR A 17 -11.80 9.73 0.22
N LEU A 18 -11.37 9.00 -0.82
CA LEU A 18 -9.99 8.53 -0.93
C LEU A 18 -9.00 9.70 -0.96
N HIS A 19 -9.37 10.79 -1.65
CA HIS A 19 -8.58 12.00 -1.66
C HIS A 19 -8.64 12.72 -0.30
N THR A 20 -9.83 12.94 0.25
CA THR A 20 -9.99 13.59 1.57
C THR A 20 -9.26 12.84 2.68
N ASN A 21 -9.26 11.51 2.66
CA ASN A 21 -8.54 10.70 3.64
C ASN A 21 -7.02 10.78 3.48
N SER A 22 -6.51 11.17 2.30
CA SER A 22 -5.08 11.36 2.07
C SER A 22 -4.55 12.71 2.59
N THR A 23 -5.42 13.72 2.77
CA THR A 23 -5.01 15.06 3.23
C THR A 23 -4.74 15.10 4.73
N THR A 24 -4.94 14.00 5.47
CA THR A 24 -4.55 13.90 6.89
C THR A 24 -3.04 13.97 7.09
N HIS A 25 -2.26 13.69 6.05
CA HIS A 25 -0.80 13.69 6.08
C HIS A 25 -0.26 14.95 5.42
N GLU A 26 -0.02 15.99 6.21
CA GLU A 26 0.73 17.17 5.77
C GLU A 26 2.20 16.81 5.48
N PHE A 27 2.79 15.96 6.32
CA PHE A 27 4.17 15.49 6.18
C PHE A 27 4.24 14.13 5.46
N LEU A 28 4.91 14.08 4.31
CA LEU A 28 4.96 12.91 3.45
C LEU A 28 5.66 11.70 4.11
N PHE A 29 6.71 11.90 4.90
CA PHE A 29 7.31 10.76 5.61
C PHE A 29 6.40 10.19 6.69
N GLY A 30 5.48 10.98 7.25
CA GLY A 30 4.42 10.46 8.13
C GLY A 30 3.54 9.43 7.43
N ALA A 31 3.18 9.70 6.16
CA ALA A 31 2.46 8.74 5.33
C ALA A 31 3.27 7.47 5.02
N ILE A 32 4.59 7.59 4.86
CA ILE A 32 5.48 6.43 4.67
C ILE A 32 5.55 5.61 5.96
N VAL A 33 5.63 6.24 7.14
CA VAL A 33 5.70 5.56 8.44
C VAL A 33 4.47 4.70 8.72
N GLU A 34 3.28 5.09 8.26
CA GLU A 34 2.08 4.25 8.38
C GLU A 34 2.27 2.85 7.75
N LEU A 35 3.05 2.74 6.67
CA LEU A 35 3.37 1.45 6.05
C LEU A 35 4.45 0.70 6.84
N VAL A 36 5.40 1.41 7.43
CA VAL A 36 6.43 0.85 8.32
C VAL A 36 5.82 0.31 9.60
N ASP A 37 4.86 1.03 10.18
CA ASP A 37 4.11 0.62 11.37
C ASP A 37 3.32 -0.67 11.12
N ASN A 38 2.70 -0.79 9.93
CA ASN A 38 1.99 -2.01 9.57
C ASN A 38 2.91 -3.23 9.45
N ALA A 39 4.12 -3.07 8.88
CA ALA A 39 5.11 -4.13 8.83
C ALA A 39 5.60 -4.53 10.23
N ARG A 40 5.87 -3.55 11.10
CA ARG A 40 6.27 -3.78 12.49
C ARG A 40 5.20 -4.53 13.27
N ASP A 41 3.95 -4.10 13.14
CA ASP A 41 2.78 -4.76 13.75
C ASP A 41 2.61 -6.19 13.25
N ALA A 42 2.97 -6.47 11.99
CA ALA A 42 2.99 -7.82 11.42
C ALA A 42 4.19 -8.66 11.89
N LEU A 43 4.93 -8.18 12.90
CA LEU A 43 6.11 -8.82 13.48
C LEU A 43 7.24 -9.06 12.46
N ALA A 44 7.33 -8.22 11.42
CA ALA A 44 8.41 -8.30 10.44
C ALA A 44 9.77 -8.10 11.12
N GLN A 45 10.75 -8.91 10.71
CA GLN A 45 12.13 -8.77 11.14
C GLN A 45 12.84 -7.72 10.31
N GLN A 46 12.42 -7.53 9.07
CA GLN A 46 12.94 -6.50 8.19
C GLN A 46 11.88 -5.91 7.26
N MET A 47 12.14 -4.70 6.83
CA MET A 47 11.41 -4.00 5.78
C MET A 47 12.38 -3.42 4.77
N ARG A 48 12.08 -3.55 3.49
CA ARG A 48 12.83 -2.96 2.39
C ARG A 48 11.98 -1.90 1.71
N ILE A 49 12.51 -0.68 1.65
CA ILE A 49 11.91 0.45 0.96
C ILE A 49 12.79 0.77 -0.25
N ASP A 50 12.21 0.72 -1.44
CA ASP A 50 12.94 0.94 -2.69
C ASP A 50 12.10 1.74 -3.68
N CYS A 51 12.77 2.36 -4.66
CA CYS A 51 12.12 3.16 -5.70
C CYS A 51 12.56 2.73 -7.11
N PRO A 52 12.06 1.60 -7.63
CA PRO A 52 12.39 1.17 -8.98
C PRO A 52 11.88 2.19 -10.02
N PRO A 53 12.67 2.50 -11.06
CA PRO A 53 12.23 3.37 -12.13
C PRO A 53 11.11 2.72 -12.94
N HIS A 54 10.14 3.52 -13.37
CA HIS A 54 9.06 3.12 -14.26
C HIS A 54 8.61 4.33 -15.09
N ALA A 55 9.20 4.51 -16.28
CA ALA A 55 9.06 5.74 -17.06
C ALA A 55 7.61 6.07 -17.47
N ASP A 56 6.77 5.06 -17.67
CA ASP A 56 5.37 5.23 -18.08
C ASP A 56 4.42 5.63 -16.94
N MET A 57 4.90 5.69 -15.69
CA MET A 57 4.10 6.07 -14.53
C MET A 57 4.39 7.51 -14.12
N THR A 58 3.37 8.21 -13.63
CA THR A 58 3.55 9.58 -13.11
C THR A 58 4.62 9.60 -12.01
N GLY A 59 5.59 10.50 -12.15
CA GLY A 59 6.76 10.62 -11.28
C GLY A 59 7.95 9.72 -11.64
N GLY A 60 7.81 8.88 -12.68
CA GLY A 60 8.90 8.10 -13.29
C GLY A 60 9.47 6.98 -12.42
N HIS A 61 8.93 6.78 -11.22
CA HIS A 61 9.32 5.74 -10.26
C HIS A 61 8.08 5.20 -9.57
N MET A 62 8.20 4.00 -9.01
CA MET A 62 7.27 3.49 -8.01
C MET A 62 7.94 3.57 -6.64
N LEU A 63 7.16 3.66 -5.56
CA LEU A 63 7.67 3.51 -4.20
C LEU A 63 7.19 2.17 -3.64
N THR A 64 8.13 1.32 -3.23
CA THR A 64 7.87 -0.07 -2.87
C THR A 64 8.26 -0.36 -1.43
N PHE A 65 7.50 -1.25 -0.80
CA PHE A 65 7.59 -1.60 0.61
C PHE A 65 7.45 -3.11 0.75
N LEU A 66 8.54 -3.82 1.05
CA LEU A 66 8.55 -5.27 1.19
C LEU A 66 8.92 -5.65 2.62
N ASP A 67 8.02 -6.33 3.33
CA ASP A 67 8.27 -6.89 4.65
C ASP A 67 8.21 -8.42 4.65
N ASP A 68 8.86 -9.02 5.65
CA ASP A 68 8.83 -10.46 5.93
C ASP A 68 7.96 -10.81 7.16
N GLY A 69 6.92 -10.02 7.40
CA GLY A 69 5.98 -10.24 8.49
C GLY A 69 5.05 -11.43 8.27
N SER A 70 4.01 -11.50 9.10
CA SER A 70 3.04 -12.59 9.09
C SER A 70 2.18 -12.68 7.83
N GLY A 71 2.13 -11.62 7.02
CA GLY A 71 1.23 -11.52 5.88
C GLY A 71 -0.25 -11.52 6.29
N MET A 72 -1.14 -11.56 5.30
CA MET A 72 -2.59 -11.56 5.49
C MET A 72 -3.23 -12.75 4.79
N ASP A 73 -4.26 -13.31 5.41
CA ASP A 73 -5.16 -14.21 4.69
C ASP A 73 -6.18 -13.42 3.85
N ARG A 74 -6.99 -14.14 3.07
CA ARG A 74 -8.02 -13.54 2.21
C ARG A 74 -8.98 -12.64 2.99
N ARG A 75 -9.39 -13.01 4.20
CA ARG A 75 -10.37 -12.25 4.99
C ARG A 75 -9.75 -10.96 5.52
N GLU A 76 -8.52 -11.02 6.02
CA GLU A 76 -7.79 -9.84 6.46
C GLU A 76 -7.48 -8.90 5.31
N ALA A 77 -7.07 -9.41 4.15
CA ALA A 77 -6.83 -8.62 2.95
C ALA A 77 -8.11 -7.91 2.46
N ILE A 78 -9.27 -8.57 2.51
CA ILE A 78 -10.57 -7.91 2.28
C ILE A 78 -10.85 -6.87 3.37
N GLY A 79 -10.53 -7.19 4.63
CA GLY A 79 -10.65 -6.30 5.78
C GLY A 79 -9.83 -5.03 5.64
N VAL A 80 -8.70 -5.08 4.93
CA VAL A 80 -7.94 -3.90 4.54
C VAL A 80 -8.82 -2.91 3.78
N MET A 81 -9.88 -3.29 3.07
CA MET A 81 -10.75 -2.31 2.41
C MET A 81 -11.81 -1.67 3.30
N THR A 82 -12.04 -2.22 4.49
CA THR A 82 -13.00 -1.64 5.42
C THR A 82 -12.36 -0.45 6.14
N PHE A 83 -12.88 0.76 5.91
CA PHE A 83 -12.45 1.96 6.63
C PHE A 83 -12.87 1.89 8.09
N GLY A 84 -11.96 2.25 9.00
CA GLY A 84 -12.24 2.25 10.45
C GLY A 84 -12.29 0.87 11.12
N TYR A 85 -12.08 -0.23 10.38
CA TYR A 85 -11.95 -1.57 10.95
C TYR A 85 -10.48 -1.91 11.21
N SER A 86 -10.16 -2.26 12.46
CA SER A 86 -8.87 -2.86 12.81
C SER A 86 -9.09 -3.93 13.87
N ALA A 87 -8.71 -5.16 13.55
CA ALA A 87 -8.66 -6.26 14.51
C ALA A 87 -7.63 -6.01 15.63
N LYS A 88 -6.67 -5.09 15.39
CA LYS A 88 -5.60 -4.73 16.32
C LYS A 88 -6.05 -3.79 17.45
N ARG A 89 -7.28 -3.27 17.40
CA ARG A 89 -7.84 -2.35 18.44
C ARG A 89 -7.83 -2.91 19.86
N LEU A 90 -7.75 -4.23 20.00
CA LEU A 90 -7.79 -4.90 21.29
C LEU A 90 -6.39 -5.07 21.93
N ASP A 91 -5.30 -4.81 21.20
CA ASP A 91 -3.94 -4.89 21.72
C ASP A 91 -3.29 -3.49 21.79
N PRO A 92 -3.02 -2.96 22.99
CA PRO A 92 -2.43 -1.64 23.16
C PRO A 92 -0.97 -1.56 22.66
N ASN A 93 -0.31 -2.70 22.43
CA ASN A 93 1.06 -2.73 21.91
C ASN A 93 1.13 -2.56 20.38
N MET A 94 0.00 -2.61 19.69
CA MET A 94 -0.11 -2.45 18.24
C MET A 94 -0.27 -0.97 17.88
N ILE A 95 0.45 -0.52 16.86
CA ILE A 95 0.42 0.87 16.41
C ILE A 95 -0.85 1.14 15.59
N GLY A 96 -1.22 0.20 14.69
CA GLY A 96 -2.34 0.34 13.76
C GLY A 96 -3.73 0.15 14.37
N GLN A 97 -4.17 1.05 15.24
CA GLN A 97 -5.45 0.94 15.96
C GLN A 97 -6.65 1.47 15.17
N TYR A 98 -6.43 2.40 14.23
CA TYR A 98 -7.52 3.11 13.57
C TYR A 98 -8.03 2.43 12.30
N GLY A 99 -7.25 1.51 11.72
CA GLY A 99 -7.63 0.82 10.49
C GLY A 99 -7.61 1.72 9.25
N ASN A 100 -6.94 2.87 9.30
CA ASN A 100 -6.90 3.84 8.19
C ASN A 100 -5.49 4.11 7.63
N GLY A 101 -4.43 3.76 8.36
CA GLY A 101 -3.04 4.11 8.04
C GLY A 101 -2.59 3.75 6.63
N LEU A 102 -2.81 2.50 6.20
CA LEU A 102 -2.45 2.08 4.84
C LEU A 102 -3.18 2.92 3.78
N LYS A 103 -4.48 3.21 3.97
CA LYS A 103 -5.28 3.92 2.96
C LYS A 103 -4.87 5.39 2.87
N SER A 104 -4.78 6.07 4.02
CA SER A 104 -4.38 7.48 4.06
C SER A 104 -2.94 7.66 3.59
N GLY A 105 -2.03 6.81 4.07
CA GLY A 105 -0.61 6.84 3.73
C GLY A 105 -0.35 6.55 2.25
N ALA A 106 -0.86 5.43 1.74
CA ALA A 106 -0.65 5.06 0.33
C ALA A 106 -1.28 6.07 -0.64
N MET A 107 -2.49 6.58 -0.34
CA MET A 107 -3.15 7.61 -1.18
C MET A 107 -2.51 9.00 -1.04
N ARG A 108 -1.71 9.24 0.02
CA ARG A 108 -0.87 10.44 0.13
C ARG A 108 0.37 10.33 -0.73
N ILE A 109 0.98 9.15 -0.81
CA ILE A 109 2.20 8.89 -1.58
C ILE A 109 1.91 8.86 -3.08
N GLY A 110 0.91 8.08 -3.50
CA GLY A 110 0.58 7.84 -4.90
C GLY A 110 -0.90 8.00 -5.20
N LYS A 111 -1.22 8.12 -6.49
CA LYS A 111 -2.60 8.08 -6.96
C LYS A 111 -3.19 6.67 -6.82
N ASP A 112 -2.35 5.66 -7.00
CA ASP A 112 -2.73 4.26 -7.04
C ASP A 112 -1.77 3.43 -6.17
N PHE A 113 -2.27 2.36 -5.56
CA PHE A 113 -1.41 1.34 -4.95
C PHE A 113 -1.91 -0.08 -5.23
N ILE A 114 -0.97 -1.01 -5.25
CA ILE A 114 -1.23 -2.44 -5.31
C ILE A 114 -0.44 -3.14 -4.20
N LEU A 115 -1.08 -4.11 -3.56
CA LEU A 115 -0.54 -4.86 -2.44
C LEU A 115 -0.59 -6.34 -2.78
N PHE A 116 0.53 -7.02 -2.58
CA PHE A 116 0.66 -8.47 -2.67
C PHE A 116 0.95 -9.00 -1.27
N THR A 117 0.24 -10.02 -0.82
CA THR A 117 0.48 -10.64 0.48
C THR A 117 0.42 -12.15 0.38
N LYS A 118 1.23 -12.81 1.18
CA LYS A 118 1.34 -14.27 1.25
C LYS A 118 1.16 -14.71 2.69
N ARG A 119 0.26 -15.68 2.93
CA ARG A 119 0.10 -16.35 4.22
C ARG A 119 -0.56 -17.71 4.05
N SER A 120 -0.07 -18.71 4.78
CA SER A 120 -0.68 -20.05 4.83
C SER A 120 -0.99 -20.62 3.43
N ASP A 121 -0.01 -20.55 2.54
CA ASP A 121 -0.08 -21.04 1.16
C ASP A 121 -1.14 -20.36 0.25
N VAL A 122 -1.66 -19.21 0.69
CA VAL A 122 -2.55 -18.36 -0.09
C VAL A 122 -1.81 -17.07 -0.48
N LEU A 123 -1.91 -16.72 -1.76
CA LEU A 123 -1.46 -15.47 -2.34
C LEU A 123 -2.70 -14.58 -2.51
N THR A 124 -2.67 -13.34 -2.02
CA THR A 124 -3.77 -12.39 -2.23
C THR A 124 -3.22 -11.06 -2.73
N CYS A 125 -3.89 -10.50 -3.74
CA CYS A 125 -3.62 -9.15 -4.20
C CYS A 125 -4.76 -8.23 -3.75
N VAL A 126 -4.45 -7.00 -3.37
CA VAL A 126 -5.41 -5.91 -3.15
C VAL A 126 -5.02 -4.76 -4.06
N PHE A 127 -5.95 -4.27 -4.87
CA PHE A 127 -5.66 -3.20 -5.82
C PHE A 127 -6.58 -1.99 -5.64
N LEU A 128 -6.03 -0.86 -5.19
CA LEU A 128 -6.78 0.40 -5.08
C LEU A 128 -6.24 1.40 -6.09
N SER A 129 -6.99 1.61 -7.17
CA SER A 129 -6.60 2.55 -8.22
C SER A 129 -7.64 3.64 -8.42
N ARG A 130 -7.27 4.88 -8.12
CA ARG A 130 -8.06 6.05 -8.48
C ARG A 130 -8.10 6.28 -9.98
N SER A 131 -7.04 5.90 -10.70
CA SER A 131 -7.01 5.95 -12.17
C SER A 131 -8.10 5.08 -12.80
N PHE A 132 -8.33 3.87 -12.28
CA PHE A 132 -9.46 3.01 -12.68
C PHE A 132 -10.82 3.68 -12.41
N HIS A 133 -11.00 4.26 -11.23
CA HIS A 133 -12.27 4.91 -10.87
C HIS A 133 -12.56 6.14 -11.74
N GLU A 134 -11.54 6.93 -12.06
CA GLU A 134 -11.69 8.11 -12.92
C GLU A 134 -11.99 7.72 -14.38
N ASP A 135 -11.28 6.74 -14.94
CA ASP A 135 -11.48 6.29 -16.33
C ASP A 135 -12.89 5.69 -16.52
N GLU A 136 -13.34 4.86 -15.57
CA GLU A 136 -14.65 4.21 -15.61
C GLU A 136 -15.78 5.05 -14.96
N ARG A 137 -15.47 6.26 -14.47
CA ARG A 137 -16.40 7.22 -13.83
C ARG A 137 -17.20 6.63 -12.66
N LEU A 138 -16.54 5.83 -11.83
CA LEU A 138 -17.14 5.16 -10.69
C LEU A 138 -17.40 6.12 -9.54
N GLN A 139 -18.58 5.99 -8.91
CA GLN A 139 -18.97 6.78 -7.74
C GLN A 139 -18.63 6.07 -6.42
N GLU A 140 -18.58 4.74 -6.45
CA GLU A 140 -18.28 3.90 -5.30
C GLU A 140 -16.85 3.37 -5.39
N VAL A 141 -16.24 3.12 -4.22
CA VAL A 141 -14.90 2.52 -4.15
C VAL A 141 -14.98 1.02 -4.44
N ILE A 142 -14.55 0.61 -5.63
CA ILE A 142 -14.44 -0.78 -6.08
C ILE A 142 -12.98 -1.22 -6.01
N VAL A 143 -12.71 -2.35 -5.35
CA VAL A 143 -11.35 -2.86 -5.15
C VAL A 143 -11.26 -4.33 -5.57
N PRO A 144 -10.47 -4.64 -6.61
CA PRO A 144 -10.11 -6.01 -6.93
C PRO A 144 -9.31 -6.68 -5.81
N VAL A 145 -9.76 -7.85 -5.34
CA VAL A 145 -9.07 -8.64 -4.32
C VAL A 145 -8.96 -10.13 -4.71
N PRO A 146 -8.25 -10.47 -5.80
CA PRO A 146 -8.12 -11.86 -6.21
C PRO A 146 -7.17 -12.63 -5.29
N SER A 147 -7.54 -13.86 -4.97
CA SER A 147 -6.71 -14.80 -4.22
C SER A 147 -6.36 -16.01 -5.07
N PHE A 148 -5.19 -16.58 -4.79
CA PHE A 148 -4.62 -17.71 -5.50
C PHE A 148 -3.99 -18.71 -4.52
N THR A 149 -3.90 -19.95 -4.97
CA THR A 149 -3.01 -20.96 -4.39
C THR A 149 -1.54 -20.67 -4.74
N LEU A 150 -0.59 -21.36 -4.11
CA LEU A 150 0.84 -21.23 -4.42
C LEU A 150 1.20 -21.62 -5.87
N ASP A 151 0.45 -22.53 -6.49
CA ASP A 151 0.59 -22.88 -7.90
C ASP A 151 -0.10 -21.88 -8.85
N LYS A 152 -0.41 -20.68 -8.34
CA LYS A 152 -0.90 -19.52 -9.10
C LYS A 152 -2.27 -19.79 -9.76
N ARG A 153 -3.10 -20.63 -9.15
CA ARG A 153 -4.48 -20.89 -9.60
C ARG A 153 -5.49 -20.06 -8.82
N PRO A 154 -6.58 -19.59 -9.44
CA PRO A 154 -7.65 -18.87 -8.76
C PRO A 154 -8.21 -19.66 -7.57
N LEU A 155 -8.36 -19.00 -6.42
CA LEU A 155 -9.02 -19.54 -5.24
C LEU A 155 -10.49 -19.12 -5.24
N VAL A 156 -11.35 -19.90 -5.91
CA VAL A 156 -12.77 -19.62 -6.15
C VAL A 156 -13.64 -20.81 -5.71
N GLU A 157 -14.86 -20.54 -5.24
CA GLU A 157 -15.77 -21.59 -4.74
C GLU A 157 -16.72 -22.10 -5.83
N ASP A 158 -17.15 -21.23 -6.74
CA ASP A 158 -18.11 -21.52 -7.80
C ASP A 158 -17.87 -20.69 -9.08
N GLU A 159 -18.77 -20.84 -10.07
CA GLU A 159 -18.69 -20.12 -11.34
C GLU A 159 -18.91 -18.60 -11.22
N GLU A 160 -19.67 -18.15 -10.22
CA GLU A 160 -19.91 -16.72 -9.99
C GLU A 160 -18.65 -16.06 -9.41
N ASP A 161 -18.02 -16.72 -8.45
CA ASP A 161 -16.70 -16.35 -7.92
C ASP A 161 -15.63 -16.34 -9.01
N MET A 162 -15.67 -17.27 -9.97
CA MET A 162 -14.74 -17.28 -11.11
C MET A 162 -14.93 -16.05 -12.00
N LYS A 163 -16.17 -15.69 -12.36
CA LYS A 163 -16.44 -14.48 -13.16
C LYS A 163 -15.98 -13.21 -12.45
N LYS A 164 -16.18 -13.15 -11.14
CA LYS A 164 -15.66 -12.06 -10.31
C LYS A 164 -14.13 -12.03 -10.38
N HIS A 165 -13.47 -13.16 -10.19
CA HIS A 165 -12.01 -13.26 -10.24
C HIS A 165 -11.45 -12.81 -11.60
N GLU A 166 -12.08 -13.21 -12.71
CA GLU A 166 -11.71 -12.78 -14.06
C GLU A 166 -11.85 -11.27 -14.24
N ALA A 167 -12.93 -10.67 -13.73
CA ALA A 167 -13.13 -9.22 -13.75
C ALA A 167 -12.08 -8.48 -12.92
N GLU A 168 -11.77 -9.00 -11.71
CA GLU A 168 -10.74 -8.46 -10.84
C GLU A 168 -9.36 -8.46 -11.53
N MET A 169 -8.99 -9.57 -12.16
CA MET A 169 -7.74 -9.69 -12.90
C MET A 169 -7.70 -8.80 -14.14
N SER A 170 -8.80 -8.70 -14.89
CA SER A 170 -8.90 -7.78 -16.03
C SER A 170 -8.62 -6.33 -15.63
N ILE A 171 -9.18 -5.86 -14.51
CA ILE A 171 -8.94 -4.52 -13.98
C ILE A 171 -7.46 -4.36 -13.59
N ILE A 172 -6.89 -5.32 -12.85
CA ILE A 172 -5.48 -5.26 -12.42
C ILE A 172 -4.54 -5.19 -13.63
N LEU A 173 -4.72 -6.08 -14.62
CA LEU A 173 -3.85 -6.13 -15.79
C LEU A 173 -3.99 -4.89 -16.67
N ARG A 174 -5.17 -4.25 -16.69
CA ARG A 174 -5.39 -2.99 -17.42
C ARG A 174 -4.78 -1.78 -16.71
N TYR A 175 -5.00 -1.61 -15.41
CA TYR A 175 -4.71 -0.35 -14.71
C TYR A 175 -3.45 -0.38 -13.83
N SER A 176 -2.98 -1.55 -13.38
CA SER A 176 -1.73 -1.64 -12.60
C SER A 176 -0.48 -1.54 -13.50
N PRO A 177 0.73 -1.39 -12.95
CA PRO A 177 1.97 -1.46 -13.72
C PRO A 177 2.23 -2.85 -14.36
N PHE A 178 1.50 -3.88 -13.94
CA PHE A 178 1.74 -5.26 -14.36
C PHE A 178 0.72 -5.70 -15.41
N LYS A 179 1.08 -5.54 -16.68
CA LYS A 179 0.16 -5.74 -17.82
C LYS A 179 -0.03 -7.20 -18.25
N THR A 180 0.67 -8.14 -17.62
CA THR A 180 0.57 -9.58 -17.91
C THR A 180 0.52 -10.37 -16.61
N GLU A 181 -0.09 -11.56 -16.64
CA GLU A 181 -0.09 -12.46 -15.49
C GLU A 181 1.32 -12.80 -15.02
N SER A 182 2.26 -13.02 -15.95
CA SER A 182 3.64 -13.29 -15.58
C SER A 182 4.26 -12.12 -14.80
N ALA A 183 4.04 -10.88 -15.23
CA ALA A 183 4.54 -9.70 -14.53
C ALA A 183 3.86 -9.50 -13.17
N PHE A 184 2.56 -9.80 -13.09
CA PHE A 184 1.78 -9.76 -11.85
C PHE A 184 2.28 -10.80 -10.84
N PHE A 185 2.40 -12.06 -11.25
CA PHE A 185 2.85 -13.14 -10.36
C PHE A 185 4.32 -13.01 -9.96
N ALA A 186 5.16 -12.38 -10.79
CA ALA A 186 6.55 -12.07 -10.41
C ALA A 186 6.63 -11.17 -9.17
N GLN A 187 5.56 -10.44 -8.80
CA GLN A 187 5.55 -9.64 -7.58
C GLN A 187 5.37 -10.50 -6.33
N PHE A 188 4.58 -11.58 -6.39
CA PHE A 188 4.52 -12.56 -5.29
C PHE A 188 5.87 -13.26 -5.09
N ASP A 189 6.62 -13.51 -6.17
CA ASP A 189 7.94 -14.13 -6.11
C ASP A 189 8.99 -13.24 -5.41
N ARG A 190 8.71 -11.93 -5.21
CA ARG A 190 9.52 -11.02 -4.37
C ARG A 190 9.43 -11.36 -2.88
N ILE A 191 8.33 -11.97 -2.44
CA ILE A 191 8.11 -12.40 -1.06
C ILE A 191 8.76 -13.78 -0.91
N ALA A 192 10.07 -13.78 -0.59
CA ALA A 192 10.86 -15.00 -0.52
C ALA A 192 10.42 -15.99 0.58
N GLY A 193 9.82 -15.48 1.66
CA GLY A 193 9.37 -16.26 2.81
C GLY A 193 8.09 -17.06 2.56
N ALA A 194 7.69 -17.81 3.60
CA ALA A 194 6.36 -18.44 3.66
C ALA A 194 5.24 -17.40 3.85
N SER A 195 5.58 -16.22 4.37
CA SER A 195 4.69 -15.09 4.54
C SER A 195 5.41 -13.76 4.30
N GLY A 196 4.62 -12.70 4.12
CA GLY A 196 5.09 -11.32 4.00
C GLY A 196 4.11 -10.48 3.19
N THR A 197 4.40 -9.18 3.11
CA THR A 197 3.59 -8.23 2.33
C THR A 197 4.49 -7.34 1.48
N PHE A 198 4.03 -7.07 0.25
CA PHE A 198 4.68 -6.20 -0.70
C PHE A 198 3.71 -5.15 -1.21
N VAL A 199 3.89 -3.90 -0.79
CA VAL A 199 3.07 -2.75 -1.20
C VAL A 199 3.83 -1.91 -2.21
N ILE A 200 3.14 -1.49 -3.27
CA ILE A 200 3.68 -0.68 -4.35
C ILE A 200 2.76 0.52 -4.55
N CYS A 201 3.26 1.71 -4.25
CA CYS A 201 2.60 2.98 -4.58
C CYS A 201 3.16 3.49 -5.90
N PHE A 202 2.29 3.91 -6.81
CA PHE A 202 2.68 4.40 -8.13
C PHE A 202 1.76 5.53 -8.58
N ASN A 203 2.10 6.14 -9.72
CA ASN A 203 1.56 7.44 -10.11
C ASN A 203 1.75 8.45 -8.97
N LEU A 204 3.02 8.66 -8.63
CA LEU A 204 3.45 9.45 -7.47
C LEU A 204 2.99 10.90 -7.62
N ARG A 205 2.74 11.56 -6.50
CA ARG A 205 2.36 12.96 -6.50
C ARG A 205 3.51 13.84 -7.01
N LEU A 206 3.11 14.84 -7.79
CA LEU A 206 3.99 15.83 -8.35
C LEU A 206 3.78 17.17 -7.64
N LEU A 207 4.84 17.95 -7.57
CA LEU A 207 4.82 19.37 -7.23
C LEU A 207 4.28 20.18 -8.43
N GLU A 208 4.00 21.46 -8.21
CA GLU A 208 3.51 22.38 -9.26
C GLU A 208 4.49 22.50 -10.44
N ASN A 209 5.79 22.30 -10.19
CA ASN A 209 6.82 22.29 -11.23
C ASN A 209 6.88 20.99 -12.05
N GLY A 210 6.01 20.00 -11.76
CA GLY A 210 5.94 18.72 -12.45
C GLY A 210 6.90 17.64 -11.95
N GLU A 211 7.79 17.95 -11.00
CA GLU A 211 8.70 16.96 -10.41
C GLU A 211 8.02 16.20 -9.26
N PRO A 212 8.44 14.95 -8.96
CA PRO A 212 7.90 14.22 -7.81
C PRO A 212 8.20 14.93 -6.48
N GLU A 213 7.31 14.78 -5.48
CA GLU A 213 7.56 15.29 -4.11
C GLU A 213 8.75 14.61 -3.43
N LEU A 214 9.12 13.41 -3.89
CA LEU A 214 10.27 12.63 -3.43
C LEU A 214 11.42 12.70 -4.43
N ASP A 215 12.60 13.03 -3.94
CA ASP A 215 13.85 12.97 -4.69
C ASP A 215 14.50 11.59 -4.53
N PHE A 216 14.63 10.90 -5.67
CA PHE A 216 15.23 9.57 -5.77
C PHE A 216 16.64 9.59 -6.40
N ARG A 217 17.17 10.77 -6.76
CA ARG A 217 18.35 10.92 -7.61
C ARG A 217 19.54 11.53 -6.87
N SER A 218 19.32 12.48 -5.96
CA SER A 218 20.43 13.18 -5.29
C SER A 218 21.28 12.26 -4.40
N ASP A 219 20.64 11.27 -3.76
CA ASP A 219 21.31 10.23 -2.98
C ASP A 219 20.76 8.85 -3.37
N LEU A 220 21.61 8.02 -3.97
CA LEU A 220 21.22 6.68 -4.39
C LEU A 220 21.04 5.70 -3.22
N THR A 221 21.39 6.10 -2.00
CA THR A 221 21.24 5.33 -0.78
C THR A 221 20.08 5.79 0.09
N ASP A 222 19.36 6.85 -0.31
CA ASP A 222 18.25 7.42 0.45
C ASP A 222 17.05 7.79 -0.44
N ILE A 223 15.99 8.27 0.19
CA ILE A 223 14.81 8.88 -0.40
C ILE A 223 14.60 10.21 0.33
N LYS A 224 14.75 11.32 -0.39
CA LYS A 224 14.67 12.67 0.20
C LYS A 224 13.38 13.38 -0.20
N LEU A 225 13.00 14.43 0.52
CA LEU A 225 11.99 15.38 0.05
C LEU A 225 12.60 16.31 -1.00
N ALA A 226 11.91 16.50 -2.12
CA ALA A 226 12.35 17.41 -3.18
C ALA A 226 12.22 18.90 -2.78
N ASN A 227 11.26 19.22 -1.89
CA ASN A 227 11.05 20.57 -1.38
C ASN A 227 10.69 20.53 0.12
N PRO A 228 11.67 20.41 1.03
CA PRO A 228 11.39 20.43 2.47
C PRO A 228 10.86 21.81 2.89
N VAL A 229 9.86 21.80 3.77
CA VAL A 229 9.11 22.99 4.23
C VAL A 229 10.01 24.02 4.93
N ASP A 230 11.13 23.58 5.47
CA ASP A 230 11.98 24.35 6.37
C ASP A 230 13.46 24.11 6.03
N ARG A 231 13.88 24.60 4.85
CA ARG A 231 15.26 24.43 4.32
C ARG A 231 16.35 24.98 5.24
N ASP A 232 16.00 25.92 6.12
CA ASP A 232 16.92 26.54 7.08
C ASP A 232 17.05 25.72 8.37
N SER A 233 16.19 24.72 8.58
CA SER A 233 16.33 23.80 9.70
C SER A 233 17.35 22.72 9.36
N GLU A 234 18.50 22.74 10.04
CA GLU A 234 19.53 21.68 9.98
C GLU A 234 19.05 20.37 10.66
N VAL A 235 17.82 19.95 10.40
CA VAL A 235 17.17 18.77 10.99
C VAL A 235 17.07 17.70 9.90
N PRO A 236 18.03 16.74 9.84
CA PRO A 236 18.09 15.75 8.77
C PRO A 236 16.78 14.94 8.61
N GLU A 237 16.05 14.74 9.71
CA GLU A 237 14.79 13.99 9.77
C GLU A 237 13.65 14.66 8.99
N LYS A 238 13.75 15.96 8.70
CA LYS A 238 12.77 16.68 7.87
C LYS A 238 13.08 16.56 6.38
N GLU A 239 14.26 16.09 5.98
CA GLU A 239 14.69 16.03 4.58
C GLU A 239 14.93 14.61 4.07
N ALA A 240 15.48 13.74 4.92
CA ALA A 240 16.00 12.43 4.57
C ALA A 240 15.21 11.32 5.27
N LEU A 241 14.63 10.40 4.50
CA LEU A 241 13.82 9.31 5.04
C LEU A 241 14.65 8.43 5.98
N ARG A 242 15.92 8.17 5.63
CA ARG A 242 16.86 7.43 6.48
C ARG A 242 17.02 8.06 7.85
N ALA A 243 17.22 9.38 7.92
CA ALA A 243 17.35 10.07 9.19
C ALA A 243 16.05 10.00 10.00
N TYR A 244 14.91 10.24 9.33
CA TYR A 244 13.59 10.17 9.97
C TYR A 244 13.30 8.80 10.59
N LEU A 245 13.49 7.72 9.82
CA LEU A 245 13.23 6.36 10.29
C LEU A 245 14.23 5.87 11.35
N ALA A 246 15.42 6.48 11.43
CA ALA A 246 16.40 6.15 12.47
C ALA A 246 15.95 6.56 13.88
N VAL A 247 15.07 7.56 14.00
CA VAL A 247 14.65 8.11 15.30
C VAL A 247 13.16 7.95 15.61
N VAL A 248 12.33 7.57 14.63
CA VAL A 248 10.87 7.49 14.80
C VAL A 248 10.44 6.47 15.87
N TYR A 249 11.27 5.45 16.14
CA TYR A 249 10.99 4.43 17.14
C TYR A 249 11.96 4.48 18.31
N SER A 250 11.42 4.65 19.53
CA SER A 250 12.21 4.61 20.77
C SER A 250 12.88 3.27 21.05
N ASN A 251 12.34 2.17 20.52
CA ASN A 251 12.90 0.82 20.65
C ASN A 251 12.83 0.08 19.30
N PRO A 252 13.82 0.28 18.41
CA PRO A 252 13.81 -0.32 17.08
C PRO A 252 14.13 -1.82 17.14
N ARG A 253 13.20 -2.65 16.66
CA ARG A 253 13.37 -4.12 16.56
C ARG A 253 13.43 -4.64 15.13
N MET A 254 12.68 -4.01 14.22
CA MET A 254 12.67 -4.32 12.79
C MET A 254 13.80 -3.59 12.08
N LYS A 255 14.55 -4.29 11.21
CA LYS A 255 15.59 -3.68 10.38
C LYS A 255 14.95 -3.03 9.16
N VAL A 256 15.17 -1.74 8.95
CA VAL A 256 14.73 -1.07 7.73
C VAL A 256 15.90 -0.96 6.75
N TYR A 257 15.69 -1.27 5.48
CA TYR A 257 16.65 -1.08 4.40
C TYR A 257 16.07 -0.12 3.40
N ILE A 258 16.68 1.04 3.23
CA ILE A 258 16.31 2.01 2.18
C ILE A 258 17.31 1.82 1.04
N ARG A 259 16.81 1.58 -0.18
CA ARG A 259 17.65 1.43 -1.38
C ARG A 259 18.73 0.34 -1.23
N GLY A 260 18.36 -0.74 -0.54
CA GLY A 260 19.25 -1.86 -0.23
C GLY A 260 20.29 -1.61 0.87
N LYS A 261 20.30 -0.42 1.49
CA LYS A 261 21.20 -0.05 2.59
C LYS A 261 20.43 0.01 3.91
N LYS A 262 20.89 -0.76 4.89
CA LYS A 262 20.37 -0.76 6.26
C LYS A 262 20.46 0.62 6.88
#